data_AF-A0A7J6U4G7-F1
#
_entry.id   AF-A0A7J6U4G7-F1
#
_cell.length_a   1.000
_cell.length_b   1.000
_cell.length_c   1.000
_cell.angle_alpha   90.00
_cell.angle_beta   90.00
_cell.angle_gamma   90.00
#
_symmetry.space_group_name_H-M   'P 1'
#
loop_
_entity.id
_entity.type
_entity.pdbx_description
1 polymer ?
#
loop_
_entity_poly.entity_id
_entity_poly.type
_entity_poly.pdbx_seq_one_letter_code
_entity_poly.pdbx_strand_id
1 'polypeptide(L)'
;MLVVLFAGALNIDKTLFGSQYHFMLYYLVPCIYPRMVVTLLDKEDGSEPEPISVPVRVGQAVDTTGIAGKQAKAITGFQTHTTPVLLSCTDRAELATEEYIPVTKVIEGFVIIKKNKDFQPEEQEAPRK
;
A
#
# COMPACT_ATOMS: atom_id res chain seq x y z
N MET A 1 -10.14 -9.35 21.73
CA MET A 1 -9.46 -10.60 21.31
C MET A 1 -7.94 -10.47 21.31
N LEU A 2 -7.39 -9.43 20.67
CA LEU A 2 -5.93 -9.20 20.60
C LEU A 2 -5.26 -9.00 21.97
N VAL A 3 -5.94 -8.33 22.91
CA VAL A 3 -5.46 -8.14 24.30
C VAL A 3 -5.28 -9.46 25.06
N VAL A 4 -6.16 -10.44 24.82
CA VAL A 4 -6.09 -11.76 25.48
C VAL A 4 -4.89 -12.56 24.95
N LEU A 5 -4.63 -12.48 23.64
CA LEU A 5 -3.48 -13.14 23.02
C LEU A 5 -2.16 -12.47 23.43
N PHE A 6 -2.15 -11.14 23.56
CA PHE A 6 -0.98 -10.40 24.05
C PHE A 6 -0.67 -10.72 25.53
N ALA A 7 -1.69 -10.78 26.39
CA ALA A 7 -1.51 -11.20 27.79
C ALA A 7 -1.09 -12.68 27.90
N GLY A 8 -1.59 -13.56 27.03
CA GLY A 8 -1.17 -14.96 26.94
C GLY A 8 0.27 -15.13 26.42
N ALA A 9 0.73 -14.24 25.54
CA ALA A 9 2.09 -14.21 25.03
C ALA A 9 3.15 -13.79 26.07
N LEU A 10 2.76 -13.29 27.25
CA LEU A 10 3.72 -13.13 28.36
C LEU A 10 4.20 -14.47 28.93
N ASN A 11 3.45 -15.56 28.73
CA ASN A 11 3.78 -16.89 29.23
C ASN A 11 3.74 -17.91 28.08
N ILE A 12 4.73 -17.79 27.19
CA ILE A 12 4.83 -18.49 25.90
C ILE A 12 4.86 -20.02 26.10
N ASP A 13 5.59 -20.52 27.09
CA ASP A 13 5.76 -21.97 27.31
C ASP A 13 4.45 -22.68 27.66
N LYS A 14 3.58 -22.01 28.42
CA LYS A 14 2.31 -22.58 28.90
C LYS A 14 1.15 -22.31 27.95
N THR A 15 1.20 -21.19 27.24
CA THR A 15 0.05 -20.67 26.47
C THR A 15 0.19 -20.92 24.97
N LEU A 16 1.37 -20.66 24.39
CA LEU A 16 1.62 -20.79 22.95
C LEU A 16 2.13 -22.19 22.55
N PHE A 17 3.03 -22.78 23.35
CA PHE A 17 3.59 -24.13 23.08
C PHE A 17 3.09 -25.22 24.03
N GLY A 18 2.18 -24.89 24.95
CA GLY A 18 1.62 -25.84 25.91
C GLY A 18 0.62 -26.84 25.27
N SER A 19 0.52 -28.04 25.84
CA SER A 19 -0.38 -29.09 25.33
C SER A 19 -1.87 -28.71 25.43
N GLN A 20 -2.24 -27.83 26.37
CA GLN A 20 -3.62 -27.46 26.70
C GLN A 20 -4.21 -26.40 25.76
N TYR A 21 -3.39 -25.46 25.27
CA TYR A 21 -3.86 -24.25 24.56
C TYR A 21 -3.25 -24.07 23.17
N HIS A 22 -2.71 -25.13 22.57
CA HIS A 22 -2.08 -25.13 21.24
C HIS A 22 -2.98 -24.52 20.13
N PHE A 23 -4.31 -24.61 20.27
CA PHE A 23 -5.26 -24.02 19.33
C PHE A 23 -5.28 -22.48 19.33
N MET A 24 -4.70 -21.82 20.34
CA MET A 24 -4.57 -20.36 20.34
C MET A 24 -3.73 -19.85 19.17
N LEU A 25 -2.79 -20.66 18.65
CA LEU A 25 -2.02 -20.34 17.45
C LEU A 25 -2.90 -20.16 16.21
N TYR A 26 -4.03 -20.88 16.11
CA TYR A 26 -4.96 -20.73 14.98
C TYR A 26 -5.65 -19.35 14.96
N TYR A 27 -5.73 -18.67 16.10
CA TYR A 27 -6.22 -17.29 16.15
C TYR A 27 -5.20 -16.26 15.69
N LEU A 28 -3.89 -16.59 15.70
CA LEU A 28 -2.83 -15.71 15.20
C LEU A 28 -2.83 -15.63 13.67
N VAL A 29 -3.06 -16.76 13.00
CA VAL A 29 -2.99 -16.88 11.53
C VAL A 29 -3.88 -15.85 10.79
N PRO A 30 -5.18 -15.67 11.11
CA PRO A 30 -6.01 -14.65 10.44
C PRO A 30 -5.63 -13.21 10.82
N CYS A 31 -4.86 -13.00 11.89
CA CYS A 31 -4.39 -11.67 12.28
C CYS A 31 -3.20 -11.19 11.46
N ILE A 32 -2.52 -12.09 10.73
CA ILE A 32 -1.41 -11.74 9.85
C ILE A 32 -2.00 -11.14 8.56
N TYR A 33 -2.19 -9.83 8.55
CA TYR A 33 -2.61 -9.09 7.36
C TYR A 33 -1.41 -8.36 6.74
N PRO A 34 -0.93 -8.74 5.54
CA PRO A 34 0.19 -8.07 4.91
C PRO A 34 -0.21 -6.65 4.44
N ARG A 35 0.69 -5.68 4.60
CA ARG A 35 0.53 -4.36 3.97
C ARG A 35 0.86 -4.48 2.49
N MET A 36 -0.17 -4.52 1.66
CA MET A 36 -0.08 -4.62 0.21
C MET A 36 -0.81 -3.47 -0.45
N VAL A 37 -0.44 -3.11 -1.68
CA VAL A 37 -1.17 -2.14 -2.52
C VAL A 37 -1.65 -2.85 -3.76
N VAL A 38 -2.97 -2.88 -3.94
CA VAL A 38 -3.65 -3.36 -5.14
C VAL A 38 -4.50 -2.23 -5.67
N THR A 39 -4.40 -1.92 -6.96
CA THR A 39 -5.24 -0.90 -7.57
C THR A 39 -6.40 -1.52 -8.32
N LEU A 40 -7.58 -0.97 -8.08
CA LEU A 40 -8.84 -1.37 -8.70
C LEU A 40 -9.41 -0.17 -9.45
N LEU A 41 -9.69 -0.34 -10.74
CA LEU A 41 -10.27 0.72 -11.56
C LEU A 41 -11.77 0.79 -11.32
N ASP A 42 -12.25 1.97 -10.91
CA ASP A 42 -13.68 2.28 -10.87
C ASP A 42 -14.19 2.52 -12.29
N LYS A 43 -15.11 1.67 -12.75
CA LYS A 43 -15.77 1.84 -14.05
C LYS A 43 -16.98 2.75 -13.86
N GLU A 44 -17.09 3.80 -14.68
CA GLU A 44 -18.21 4.75 -14.61
C GLU A 44 -19.59 4.09 -14.81
N ASP A 45 -19.63 2.89 -15.43
CA ASP A 45 -20.85 2.11 -15.70
C ASP A 45 -21.44 1.40 -14.47
N GLY A 46 -20.83 1.52 -13.27
CA GLY A 46 -21.32 0.89 -12.04
C GLY A 46 -21.13 -0.63 -11.97
N SER A 47 -20.26 -1.17 -12.84
CA SER A 47 -19.85 -2.58 -12.82
C SER A 47 -18.77 -2.84 -11.76
N GLU A 48 -18.50 -4.11 -11.49
CA GLU A 48 -17.48 -4.51 -10.51
C GLU A 48 -16.11 -3.90 -10.86
N PRO A 49 -15.36 -3.38 -9.88
CA PRO A 49 -14.09 -2.72 -10.13
C PRO A 49 -13.03 -3.74 -10.57
N GLU A 50 -12.30 -3.43 -11.63
CA GLU A 50 -11.33 -4.36 -12.23
C GLU A 50 -9.91 -4.13 -11.73
N PRO A 51 -9.12 -5.19 -11.47
CA PRO A 51 -7.73 -5.04 -11.07
C PRO A 51 -6.89 -4.54 -12.24
N ILE A 52 -6.15 -3.45 -12.01
CA ILE A 52 -5.21 -2.88 -12.99
C ILE A 52 -3.82 -2.77 -12.37
N SER A 53 -2.80 -2.87 -13.22
CA SER A 53 -1.40 -2.70 -12.84
C SER A 53 -0.96 -1.29 -13.16
N VAL A 54 -0.73 -0.48 -12.12
CA VAL A 54 -0.30 0.92 -12.25
C VAL A 54 1.06 1.09 -11.59
N PRO A 55 1.96 1.93 -12.13
CA PRO A 55 3.23 2.23 -11.50
C PRO A 55 3.02 3.07 -10.23
N VAL A 56 3.65 2.63 -9.15
CA VAL A 56 3.60 3.21 -7.80
C VAL A 56 5.03 3.43 -7.31
N ARG A 57 5.27 4.60 -6.72
CA ARG A 57 6.50 4.96 -6.04
C ARG A 57 6.39 4.53 -4.59
N VAL A 58 7.32 3.69 -4.13
CA VAL A 58 7.39 3.21 -2.76
C VAL A 58 8.67 3.74 -2.12
N GLY A 59 8.56 4.28 -0.91
CA GLY A 59 9.73 4.69 -0.14
C GLY A 59 9.37 5.14 1.27
N GLN A 60 10.36 5.62 2.00
CA GLN A 60 10.18 6.05 3.38
C GLN A 60 9.28 7.29 3.46
N ALA A 61 8.29 7.25 4.35
CA ALA A 61 7.41 8.37 4.62
C ALA A 61 8.16 9.49 5.35
N VAL A 62 8.08 10.72 4.83
CA VAL A 62 8.55 11.94 5.50
C VAL A 62 7.53 13.06 5.32
N ASP A 63 7.39 13.95 6.31
CA ASP A 63 6.38 15.01 6.26
C ASP A 63 6.67 16.08 5.21
N THR A 64 7.95 16.37 4.97
CA THR A 64 8.39 17.28 3.90
C THR A 64 9.75 16.86 3.38
N THR A 65 9.86 16.63 2.07
CA THR A 65 11.15 16.57 1.39
C THR A 65 11.58 17.96 0.95
N GLY A 66 12.85 18.31 1.18
CA GLY A 66 13.42 19.62 0.86
C GLY A 66 13.71 19.84 -0.63
N ILE A 67 12.83 19.41 -1.53
CA ILE A 67 13.00 19.69 -2.96
C ILE A 67 12.47 21.09 -3.23
N ALA A 68 13.36 22.01 -3.60
CA ALA A 68 12.97 23.37 -3.96
C ALA A 68 12.12 23.37 -5.26
N GLY A 69 10.95 24.00 -5.21
CA GLY A 69 10.16 24.37 -6.40
C GLY A 69 9.09 23.38 -6.89
N LYS A 70 9.04 22.12 -6.42
CA LYS A 70 7.90 21.21 -6.64
C LYS A 70 7.17 20.98 -5.32
N GLN A 71 5.84 20.74 -5.35
CA GLN A 71 5.11 20.36 -4.13
C GLN A 71 5.90 19.29 -3.38
N ALA A 72 6.11 19.49 -2.08
CA ALA A 72 6.86 18.58 -1.24
C ALA A 72 6.24 17.18 -1.36
N LYS A 73 6.95 16.25 -2.01
CA LYS A 73 6.53 14.85 -2.09
C LYS A 73 6.79 14.21 -0.74
N ALA A 74 5.84 13.44 -0.23
CA ALA A 74 5.90 12.88 1.12
C ALA A 74 6.80 11.62 1.21
N ILE A 75 7.54 11.30 0.14
CA ILE A 75 8.36 10.10 0.03
C ILE A 75 9.81 10.45 -0.36
N THR A 76 10.77 9.91 0.40
CA THR A 76 12.22 9.93 0.07
C THR A 76 12.70 8.59 -0.46
N GLY A 77 13.70 8.61 -1.36
CA GLY A 77 14.40 7.39 -1.79
C GLY A 77 13.50 6.38 -2.50
N PHE A 78 12.64 6.85 -3.40
CA PHE A 78 11.58 6.02 -3.98
C PHE A 78 12.08 5.13 -5.11
N GLN A 79 11.63 3.88 -5.12
CA GLN A 79 11.70 2.97 -6.26
C GLN A 79 10.31 2.86 -6.89
N THR A 80 10.25 2.89 -8.22
CA THR A 80 9.00 2.67 -8.95
C THR A 80 8.77 1.16 -9.11
N HIS A 81 7.64 0.68 -8.62
CA HIS A 81 7.18 -0.69 -8.78
C HIS A 81 5.80 -0.70 -9.46
N THR A 82 5.41 -1.84 -10.03
CA THR A 82 4.10 -2.01 -10.65
C THR A 82 3.20 -2.82 -9.71
N THR A 83 1.95 -2.36 -9.47
CA THR A 83 1.01 -3.07 -8.58
C THR A 83 0.61 -4.45 -9.12
N PRO A 84 0.44 -5.46 -8.24
CA PRO A 84 0.41 -5.40 -6.78
C PRO A 84 1.81 -5.41 -6.12
N VAL A 85 1.98 -4.62 -5.04
CA VAL A 85 3.26 -4.47 -4.32
C VAL A 85 3.07 -4.67 -2.82
N LEU A 86 4.06 -5.28 -2.16
CA LEU A 86 4.14 -5.35 -0.70
C LEU A 86 4.91 -4.15 -0.16
N LEU A 87 4.37 -3.50 0.87
CA LEU A 87 5.01 -2.37 1.54
C LEU A 87 5.74 -2.85 2.80
N SER A 88 6.93 -2.30 3.06
CA SER A 88 7.58 -2.47 4.36
C SER A 88 6.86 -1.65 5.45
N CYS A 89 7.24 -1.89 6.70
CA CYS A 89 6.57 -1.30 7.87
C CYS A 89 6.58 0.24 7.88
N THR A 90 7.61 0.86 7.31
CA THR A 90 7.80 2.32 7.29
C THR A 90 7.55 2.95 5.93
N ASP A 91 7.17 2.13 4.94
CA ASP A 91 7.02 2.59 3.57
C ASP A 91 5.66 3.22 3.35
N ARG A 92 5.65 4.22 2.47
CA ARG A 92 4.46 4.86 1.94
C ARG A 92 4.48 4.73 0.42
N ALA A 93 3.31 4.55 -0.15
CA ALA A 93 3.09 4.47 -1.58
C ALA A 93 2.45 5.75 -2.13
N GLU A 94 2.90 6.21 -3.29
CA GLU A 94 2.28 7.26 -4.12
C GLU A 94 2.18 6.79 -5.57
N LEU A 95 1.12 7.18 -6.30
CA LEU A 95 1.03 6.87 -7.73
C LEU A 95 2.18 7.55 -8.49
N ALA A 96 2.78 6.84 -9.45
CA ALA A 96 3.90 7.37 -10.22
C ALA A 96 3.46 8.27 -11.39
N THR A 97 2.23 8.07 -11.88
CA THR A 97 1.61 8.77 -13.02
C THR A 97 0.37 9.54 -12.58
N GLU A 98 0.05 10.61 -13.30
CA GLU A 98 -1.14 11.46 -13.05
C GLU A 98 -2.37 11.03 -13.89
N GLU A 99 -2.25 9.94 -14.65
CA GLU A 99 -3.33 9.35 -15.45
C GLU A 99 -4.49 8.86 -14.57
N TYR A 100 -4.18 8.40 -13.37
CA TYR A 100 -5.14 7.88 -12.41
C TYR A 100 -5.12 8.71 -11.12
N ILE A 101 -6.30 8.96 -10.58
CA ILE A 101 -6.48 9.64 -9.29
C ILE A 101 -7.04 8.61 -8.30
N PRO A 102 -6.40 8.42 -7.13
CA PRO A 102 -6.93 7.55 -6.10
C PRO A 102 -8.09 8.25 -5.38
N VAL A 103 -9.13 7.50 -5.03
CA VAL A 103 -10.27 8.02 -4.25
C VAL A 103 -9.84 8.32 -2.81
N THR A 104 -8.87 7.56 -2.28
CA THR A 104 -8.32 7.72 -0.93
C THR A 104 -6.99 8.47 -0.95
N LYS A 105 -6.71 9.24 0.12
CA LYS A 105 -5.42 9.94 0.29
C LYS A 105 -4.26 8.99 0.66
N VAL A 106 -4.60 7.84 1.26
CA VAL A 106 -3.64 6.81 1.66
C VAL A 106 -3.77 5.65 0.69
N ILE A 107 -2.64 5.24 0.11
CA ILE A 107 -2.55 4.18 -0.90
C ILE A 107 -2.04 2.92 -0.20
N GLU A 108 -2.94 2.24 0.50
CA GLU A 108 -2.67 1.00 1.22
C GLU A 108 -3.86 0.05 1.13
N GLY A 109 -3.61 -1.25 1.06
CA GLY A 109 -4.61 -2.28 0.84
C GLY A 109 -5.16 -2.26 -0.59
N PHE A 110 -6.48 -2.31 -0.70
CA PHE A 110 -7.19 -2.18 -1.96
C PHE A 110 -7.54 -0.71 -2.20
N VAL A 111 -6.97 -0.14 -3.25
CA VAL A 111 -7.08 1.27 -3.59
C VAL A 111 -7.90 1.40 -4.86
N ILE A 112 -9.03 2.10 -4.74
CA ILE A 112 -9.88 2.40 -5.89
C ILE A 112 -9.32 3.64 -6.60
N ILE A 113 -9.05 3.49 -7.89
CA ILE A 113 -8.53 4.53 -8.76
C ILE A 113 -9.55 4.92 -9.83
N LYS A 114 -9.56 6.19 -10.21
CA LYS A 114 -10.38 6.76 -11.29
C LYS A 114 -9.49 7.30 -12.38
N LYS A 115 -9.93 7.21 -13.63
CA LYS A 115 -9.24 7.91 -14.72
C LYS A 115 -9.37 9.42 -14.55
N ASN A 116 -8.26 10.11 -14.67
CA ASN A 116 -8.21 11.55 -14.65
C ASN A 116 -8.72 12.12 -15.99
N LYS A 117 -9.73 12.99 -15.96
CA LYS A 117 -10.32 13.59 -17.17
C LYS A 117 -9.46 14.72 -17.75
N ASP A 118 -8.60 15.31 -16.93
CA ASP A 118 -7.73 16.43 -17.29
C ASP A 118 -6.32 15.98 -17.70
N PHE A 119 -6.09 14.67 -17.81
CA PHE A 119 -4.77 14.13 -18.14
C PHE A 119 -4.39 14.45 -19.58
N GLN A 120 -3.37 15.29 -19.76
CA GLN A 120 -2.69 15.48 -21.04
C GLN A 120 -1.42 14.61 -21.04
N PRO A 121 -1.24 13.71 -22.02
CA PRO A 121 -0.02 12.93 -22.11
C PRO A 121 1.17 13.86 -22.38
N GLU A 122 2.13 13.91 -21.45
CA GLU A 122 3.41 14.56 -21.70
C GLU A 122 4.10 13.81 -22.85
N GLU A 123 4.31 14.50 -23.96
CA GLU A 123 5.06 14.02 -25.12
C GLU A 123 6.46 13.60 -24.65
N GLN A 124 6.80 12.32 -24.78
CA GLN A 124 8.14 11.82 -24.45
C GLN A 124 9.15 12.49 -25.39
N GLU A 125 9.87 13.51 -24.91
CA GLU A 125 11.04 14.03 -25.59
C GLU A 125 12.02 12.86 -25.81
N ALA A 126 12.22 12.50 -27.08
CA ALA A 126 13.15 11.45 -27.49
C ALA A 126 14.55 11.72 -26.89
N PRO A 127 15.29 10.68 -26.48
CA PRO A 127 16.62 10.87 -25.91
C PRO A 127 17.50 11.62 -26.92
N ARG A 128 17.98 12.80 -26.53
CA ARG A 128 19.03 13.51 -27.27
C ARG A 128 20.24 12.58 -27.36
N LYS A 129 20.58 12.19 -28.59
CA LYS A 129 21.75 11.37 -28.94
C LYS A 129 23.05 12.03 -28.49
#